data_AF-A0A372EEC7-F1
#
_entry.id   AF-A0A372EEC7-F1
#
_cell.length_a   1.000
_cell.length_b   1.000
_cell.length_c   1.000
_cell.angle_alpha   90.00
_cell.angle_beta   90.00
_cell.angle_gamma   90.00
#
_symmetry.space_group_name_H-M   'P 1'
#
loop_
_entity.id
_entity.type
_entity.pdbx_description
1 polymer ?
#
loop_
_entity_poly.entity_id
_entity_poly.type
_entity_poly.pdbx_seq_one_letter_code
_entity_poly.pdbx_strand_id
1 'polypeptide(L)' 'MIRCHFARLMGERKLKIADVARDTGINRGTLTRLYYETAERIELEVLDQLCEYFQIDISDLLERVNSGEGP' A
#
# COMPACT_ATOMS: atom_id res chain seq x y z
N MET A 1 -0.32 -13.29 9.22
CA MET A 1 -0.80 -11.88 9.26
C MET A 1 -0.68 -11.31 7.86
N ILE A 2 -1.57 -10.43 7.41
CA ILE A 2 -1.37 -9.72 6.14
C ILE A 2 -0.52 -8.48 6.43
N ARG A 3 0.54 -8.27 5.64
CA ARG A 3 1.40 -7.09 5.70
C ARG A 3 1.14 -6.23 4.47
N CYS A 4 1.20 -4.91 4.64
CA CYS A 4 1.09 -3.95 3.54
C CYS A 4 2.44 -3.26 3.31
N HIS A 5 3.00 -3.40 2.10
CA HIS A 5 4.29 -2.85 1.71
C HIS A 5 4.22 -1.42 1.18
N PHE A 6 3.10 -0.72 1.38
CA PHE A 6 2.89 0.63 0.85
C PHE A 6 3.99 1.61 1.28
N ALA A 7 4.42 1.60 2.55
CA ALA A 7 5.51 2.47 3.00
C ALA A 7 6.85 2.20 2.31
N ARG A 8 7.16 0.92 2.04
CA ARG A 8 8.36 0.51 1.30
C ARG A 8 8.31 1.03 -0.14
N LEU A 9 7.21 0.78 -0.84
CA LEU A 9 7.01 1.25 -2.22
C LEU A 9 7.11 2.78 -2.33
N MET A 10 6.53 3.50 -1.37
CA MET A 10 6.63 4.96 -1.27
C MET A 10 8.07 5.43 -1.12
N GLY A 11 8.84 4.78 -0.24
CA GLY A 11 10.26 5.09 0.00
C GLY A 11 11.13 4.83 -1.21
N GLU A 12 10.99 3.67 -1.84
CA GLU A 12 11.75 3.26 -3.03
C GLU A 12 11.56 4.24 -4.20
N ARG A 13 10.34 4.76 -4.34
CA ARG A 13 9.99 5.72 -5.40
C ARG A 13 10.08 7.19 -4.99
N LYS A 14 10.49 7.46 -3.74
CA LYS A 14 10.62 8.82 -3.18
C LYS A 14 9.32 9.65 -3.28
N LEU A 15 8.17 9.00 -3.13
CA LEU A 15 6.87 9.64 -3.22
C LEU A 15 6.39 10.15 -1.86
N LYS A 16 5.59 11.21 -1.87
CA LYS A 16 4.88 11.70 -0.68
C LYS A 16 3.42 11.28 -0.74
N ILE A 17 2.81 11.03 0.42
CA ILE A 17 1.38 10.66 0.51
C ILE A 17 0.49 11.70 -0.21
N ALA A 18 0.85 12.98 -0.15
CA ALA A 18 0.11 14.05 -0.81
C ALA A 18 0.14 13.94 -2.34
N ASP A 19 1.21 13.41 -2.92
CA ASP A 19 1.34 13.23 -4.36
C ASP A 19 0.51 12.04 -4.81
N VAL A 20 0.62 10.90 -4.12
CA VAL A 20 -0.21 9.72 -4.40
C VAL A 20 -1.70 10.04 -4.25
N ALA A 21 -2.10 10.77 -3.20
CA ALA A 21 -3.49 11.18 -3.01
C ALA A 21 -4.02 12.03 -4.18
N ARG A 22 -3.17 12.93 -4.72
CA ARG A 22 -3.52 13.79 -5.86
C ARG A 22 -3.65 12.98 -7.14
N ASP A 23 -2.71 12.09 -7.38
CA ASP A 23 -2.60 11.36 -8.65
C ASP A 23 -3.60 10.20 -8.74
N THR A 24 -3.92 9.56 -7.61
CA THR A 24 -4.85 8.42 -7.54
C THR A 24 -6.28 8.80 -7.14
N GLY A 25 -6.46 9.99 -6.56
CA GLY A 25 -7.74 10.38 -5.96
C GLY A 25 -8.07 9.69 -4.65
N ILE A 26 -7.22 8.77 -4.16
CA ILE A 26 -7.45 8.04 -2.90
C ILE A 26 -7.40 9.02 -1.72
N ASN A 27 -8.36 8.85 -0.79
CA ASN A 27 -8.40 9.66 0.42
C ASN A 27 -7.08 9.61 1.20
N ARG A 28 -6.54 10.79 1.54
CA ARG A 28 -5.27 10.93 2.25
C ARG A 28 -5.23 10.15 3.57
N GLY A 29 -6.34 10.08 4.31
CA GLY A 29 -6.44 9.32 5.55
C GLY A 29 -6.32 7.81 5.34
N THR A 30 -6.83 7.29 4.22
CA THR A 30 -6.66 5.89 3.82
C THR A 30 -5.18 5.61 3.54
N LEU A 31 -4.53 6.41 2.70
CA LEU A 31 -3.11 6.27 2.40
C LEU A 31 -2.23 6.37 3.65
N THR A 32 -2.54 7.30 4.56
CA THR A 32 -1.84 7.41 5.85
C THR A 32 -1.97 6.13 6.68
N ARG A 33 -3.18 5.54 6.79
CA ARG A 33 -3.36 4.29 7.53
C ARG A 33 -2.63 3.12 6.89
N LEU A 34 -2.62 3.03 5.54
CA LEU A 34 -1.83 2.04 4.81
C LEU A 34 -0.33 2.22 5.08
N TYR A 35 0.15 3.47 5.07
CA TYR A 35 1.56 3.79 5.29
C TYR A 35 2.03 3.37 6.69
N TYR A 36 1.21 3.58 7.72
CA TYR A 36 1.52 3.18 9.09
C TYR A 36 1.04 1.77 9.45
N GLU A 37 0.55 0.99 8.48
CA GLU A 37 0.02 -0.37 8.70
C GLU A 37 -1.08 -0.43 9.80
N THR A 38 -1.91 0.62 9.90
CA THR A 38 -3.02 0.73 10.87
C THR A 38 -4.40 0.58 10.24
N ALA A 39 -4.46 0.18 8.96
CA ALA A 39 -5.72 -0.05 8.28
C ALA A 39 -6.35 -1.40 8.70
N GLU A 40 -7.55 -1.35 9.26
CA GLU A 40 -8.33 -2.56 9.60
C GLU A 40 -9.13 -3.11 8.41
N ARG A 41 -9.42 -2.25 7.43
CA ARG A 41 -10.17 -2.55 6.22
C ARG A 41 -9.60 -1.78 5.04
N ILE A 42 -9.58 -2.42 3.88
CA ILE A 42 -9.14 -1.85 2.61
C ILE A 42 -10.16 -2.24 1.54
N GLU A 43 -10.59 -1.25 0.76
CA GLU A 43 -11.51 -1.46 -0.37
C GLU A 43 -10.73 -1.98 -1.57
N LEU A 44 -11.32 -2.89 -2.36
CA LEU A 44 -10.65 -3.50 -3.52
C LEU A 44 -10.24 -2.45 -4.57
N GLU A 45 -11.07 -1.42 -4.77
CA GLU A 45 -10.77 -0.31 -5.68
C GLU A 45 -9.50 0.45 -5.27
N VAL A 46 -9.25 0.62 -3.97
CA VAL A 46 -8.01 1.24 -3.46
C VAL A 46 -6.80 0.36 -3.78
N LEU A 47 -6.94 -0.96 -3.66
CA LEU A 47 -5.85 -1.89 -4.00
C LEU A 47 -5.55 -1.83 -5.50
N ASP A 48 -6.58 -1.86 -6.35
CA ASP A 48 -6.46 -1.80 -7.80
C ASP A 48 -5.81 -0.49 -8.27
N GLN A 49 -6.29 0.65 -7.78
CA GLN A 49 -5.72 1.97 -8.06
C GLN A 49 -4.25 2.09 -7.65
N LEU A 50 -3.87 1.51 -6.50
CA LEU A 50 -2.47 1.51 -6.08
C LEU A 50 -1.62 0.59 -6.96
N CYS A 51 -2.12 -0.59 -7.34
CA CYS A 51 -1.43 -1.49 -8.25
C CYS A 51 -1.22 -0.82 -9.62
N GLU A 52 -2.23 -0.14 -10.16
CA GLU A 52 -2.12 0.62 -11.41
C GLU A 52 -1.13 1.78 -11.28
N TYR A 53 -1.25 2.60 -10.24
CA TYR A 53 -0.39 3.76 -10.01
C TYR A 53 1.09 3.37 -9.87
N PHE A 54 1.36 2.29 -9.16
CA PHE A 54 2.71 1.77 -9.00
C PHE A 54 3.12 0.85 -10.16
N GLN A 55 2.22 0.41 -11.04
CA GLN A 55 2.51 -0.60 -12.06
C GLN A 55 3.15 -1.86 -11.44
N ILE A 56 2.48 -2.42 -10.43
CA ILE A 56 2.92 -3.62 -9.68
C ILE A 56 1.77 -4.62 -9.56
N ASP A 57 2.09 -5.85 -9.21
CA ASP A 57 1.09 -6.85 -8.86
C ASP A 57 0.63 -6.69 -7.41
N ILE A 58 -0.54 -7.24 -7.08
CA ILE A 58 -1.08 -7.18 -5.72
C ILE A 58 -0.15 -7.81 -4.66
N SER A 59 0.66 -8.80 -5.07
CA SER A 59 1.66 -9.45 -4.19
C SER A 59 2.83 -8.54 -3.82
N ASP A 60 3.12 -7.52 -4.62
CA ASP A 60 4.14 -6.52 -4.28
C ASP A 60 3.64 -5.54 -3.21
N LEU A 61 2.31 -5.33 -3.15
CA LEU A 61 1.63 -4.45 -2.21
C LEU A 61 1.22 -5.17 -0.92
N LEU A 62 0.70 -6.39 -1.02
CA LEU A 62 0.19 -7.18 0.10
C LEU A 62 0.86 -8.55 0.18
N GLU A 63 1.25 -8.93 1.39
CA GLU A 63 1.92 -10.20 1.64
C GLU A 63 1.25 -10.95 2.80
N ARG A 64 1.04 -12.26 2.63
CA ARG A 64 0.65 -13.14 3.74
C ARG A 64 1.90 -13.63 4.46
N VAL A 65 2.18 -13.02 5.60
CA VAL A 65 3.27 -13.44 6.48
C VAL A 65 2.84 -14.66 7.29
N ASN A 66 3.52 -15.78 7.07
CA ASN A 66 3.40 -16.99 7.89
C ASN A 66 4.43 -16.92 9.04
N SER A 67 4.06 -17.38 10.24
CA SER A 67 4.93 -17.39 11.42
C SER A 67 6.12 -18.38 11.35
N GLY A 68 6.43 -18.93 10.17
CA GLY A 68 7.38 -20.03 10.00
C GLY A 68 8.44 -19.82 8.91
N GLU A 69 8.43 -18.70 8.20
CA GLU A 69 9.45 -18.38 7.21
C GLU A 69 10.05 -17.01 7.57
N GLY A 70 11.24 -17.07 8.17
CA GLY A 70 12.19 -15.95 8.15
C GLY A 70 12.92 -15.91 6.80
N PRO A 71 13.62 -14.80 6.50
CA PRO A 71 14.29 -14.59 5.22
C PRO A 71 15.34 -15.65 4.88
#